data_AF-A0A6A4IBF6-F1
#
_entry.id   AF-A0A6A4IBF6-F1
#
_cell.length_a   1.000
_cell.length_b   1.000
_cell.length_c   1.000
_cell.angle_alpha   90.00
_cell.angle_beta   90.00
_cell.angle_gamma   90.00
#
_symmetry.space_group_name_H-M   'P 1'
#
loop_
_entity.id
_entity.type
_entity.pdbx_description
1 polymer ?
#
loop_
_entity_poly.entity_id
_entity_poly.type
_entity_poly.pdbx_seq_one_letter_code
_entity_poly.pdbx_strand_id
1 'polypeptide(L)'
;MSDTSLNLFGGAISAIAPSNLIDASTLRQVPDTQEVLLFPDSSISIIVEILQRVESNDNHDAVKFHFDSLAHNNDAVFSEVVSVNTVPNDRGDATPSAITLSGVQRVPKFNKTTPDEVRVLMALYRVIDKGIDLVVTFNIPVVTQDDGAVQGEQLEQAQQQFNRFARSLRIEDFSLFA
;
A
#
# COMPACT_ATOMS: atom_id res chain seq x y z
N MET A 1 -9.71 -11.35 13.49
CA MET A 1 -9.34 -10.01 13.99
C MET A 1 -10.55 -9.09 13.80
N SER A 2 -10.84 -8.21 14.75
CA SER A 2 -11.88 -7.18 14.59
C SER A 2 -11.31 -6.02 13.79
N ASP A 3 -12.12 -5.49 12.88
CA ASP A 3 -11.77 -4.31 12.11
C ASP A 3 -12.35 -3.05 12.75
N THR A 4 -11.69 -1.93 12.51
CA THR A 4 -12.10 -0.60 12.96
C THR A 4 -11.90 0.43 11.85
N SER A 5 -12.54 1.59 12.00
CA SER A 5 -12.17 2.77 11.22
C SER A 5 -10.83 3.29 11.73
N LEU A 6 -9.86 3.37 10.82
CA LEU A 6 -8.54 3.95 11.01
C LEU A 6 -8.54 5.35 10.40
N ASN A 7 -8.11 6.32 11.19
CA ASN A 7 -7.86 7.69 10.73
C ASN A 7 -6.40 7.83 10.32
N LEU A 8 -6.17 8.44 9.18
CA LEU A 8 -4.86 8.71 8.60
C LEU A 8 -4.74 10.23 8.37
N PHE A 9 -3.52 10.77 8.45
CA PHE A 9 -3.24 12.19 8.22
C PHE A 9 -4.16 13.10 9.07
N GLY A 10 -4.21 12.85 10.37
CA GLY A 10 -5.07 13.62 11.29
C GLY A 10 -6.58 13.46 11.05
N GLY A 11 -7.00 12.42 10.32
CA GLY A 11 -8.41 12.17 10.00
C GLY A 11 -8.89 12.74 8.66
N ALA A 12 -8.00 13.34 7.87
CA ALA A 12 -8.32 13.77 6.52
C ALA A 12 -8.59 12.58 5.57
N ILE A 13 -8.06 11.40 5.91
CA ILE A 13 -8.35 10.13 5.23
C ILE A 13 -8.81 9.11 6.27
N SER A 14 -9.80 8.31 5.93
CA SER A 14 -10.28 7.18 6.74
C SER A 14 -10.26 5.88 5.93
N ALA A 15 -10.04 4.74 6.58
CA ALA A 15 -10.14 3.41 5.97
C ALA A 15 -10.57 2.35 7.01
N ILE A 16 -11.08 1.21 6.59
CA ILE A 16 -11.32 0.06 7.47
C ILE A 16 -10.06 -0.82 7.48
N ALA A 17 -9.52 -1.07 8.67
CA ALA A 17 -8.29 -1.83 8.88
C ALA A 17 -8.38 -2.69 10.16
N PRO A 18 -7.47 -3.65 10.35
CA PRO A 18 -7.35 -4.37 11.62
C PRO A 18 -7.11 -3.41 12.80
N SER A 19 -7.81 -3.65 13.90
CA SER A 19 -7.78 -2.78 15.09
C SER A 19 -6.46 -2.78 15.88
N ASN A 20 -5.55 -3.71 15.58
CA ASN A 20 -4.30 -3.91 16.29
C ASN A 20 -3.05 -3.50 15.50
N LEU A 21 -3.21 -2.75 14.40
CA LEU A 21 -2.07 -2.22 13.66
C LEU A 21 -1.25 -1.27 14.55
N ILE A 22 0.07 -1.39 14.45
CA ILE A 22 1.01 -0.53 15.16
C ILE A 22 1.42 0.60 14.22
N ASP A 23 1.25 1.84 14.64
CA ASP A 23 1.79 3.00 13.93
C ASP A 23 3.32 3.09 14.15
N ALA A 24 4.08 2.98 13.06
CA ALA A 24 5.52 3.03 13.09
C ALA A 24 6.07 4.42 13.48
N SER A 25 5.27 5.49 13.36
CA SER A 25 5.64 6.85 13.80
C SER A 25 5.96 6.90 15.31
N THR A 26 5.37 6.00 16.09
CA THR A 26 5.62 5.84 17.53
C THR A 26 7.00 5.26 17.84
N LEU A 27 7.64 4.63 16.85
CA LEU A 27 8.93 3.94 16.97
C LEU A 27 10.07 4.68 16.26
N ARG A 28 9.75 5.35 15.15
CA ARG A 28 10.72 6.04 14.29
C ARG A 28 10.05 7.21 13.59
N GLN A 29 10.86 8.17 13.14
CA GLN A 29 10.34 9.23 12.29
C GLN A 29 9.82 8.67 10.96
N VAL A 30 8.65 9.14 10.56
CA VAL A 30 8.01 8.89 9.26
C VAL A 30 7.78 10.25 8.61
N PRO A 31 8.01 10.41 7.29
CA PRO A 31 7.70 11.66 6.59
C PRO A 31 6.23 12.05 6.75
N ASP A 32 5.92 13.34 6.82
CA ASP A 32 4.54 13.84 7.00
C ASP A 32 3.60 13.44 5.84
N THR A 33 4.18 13.12 4.67
CA THR A 33 3.45 12.63 3.49
C THR A 33 3.19 11.13 3.53
N GLN A 34 3.60 10.44 4.60
CA GLN A 34 3.48 9.00 4.78
C GLN A 34 2.83 8.63 6.11
N GLU A 35 2.04 7.56 6.08
CA GLU A 35 1.59 6.83 7.25
C GLU A 35 2.07 5.39 7.13
N VAL A 36 2.75 4.87 8.14
CA VAL A 36 3.34 3.52 8.10
C VAL A 36 2.81 2.68 9.25
N LEU A 37 2.09 1.61 8.90
CA LEU A 37 1.44 0.72 9.86
C LEU A 37 2.04 -0.68 9.76
N LEU A 38 2.20 -1.34 10.90
CA LEU A 38 2.81 -2.65 11.01
C LEU A 38 1.80 -3.65 11.58
N PHE A 39 1.76 -4.85 11.01
CA PHE A 39 1.07 -5.96 11.66
C PHE A 39 1.91 -6.42 12.86
N PRO A 40 1.32 -6.59 14.05
CA PRO A 40 2.08 -6.93 15.26
C PRO A 40 2.68 -8.34 15.22
N ASP A 41 1.98 -9.28 14.58
CA ASP A 41 2.31 -10.71 14.60
C ASP A 41 2.94 -11.19 13.28
N SER A 42 3.40 -10.26 12.43
CA SER A 42 3.96 -10.60 11.12
C SER A 42 4.90 -9.52 10.60
N SER A 43 5.63 -9.84 9.53
CA SER A 43 6.48 -8.84 8.84
C SER A 43 5.72 -8.00 7.82
N ILE A 44 4.38 -7.98 7.87
CA ILE A 44 3.56 -7.20 6.93
C ILE A 44 3.58 -5.74 7.35
N SER A 45 3.76 -4.86 6.37
CA SER A 45 3.61 -3.42 6.54
C SER A 45 2.59 -2.86 5.55
N ILE A 46 1.90 -1.81 5.98
CA ILE A 46 1.05 -0.97 5.15
C ILE A 46 1.69 0.42 5.11
N ILE A 47 1.84 0.98 3.92
CA ILE A 47 2.31 2.35 3.72
C ILE A 47 1.25 3.08 2.95
N VAL A 48 0.79 4.22 3.46
CA VAL A 48 -0.07 5.16 2.74
C VAL A 48 0.75 6.40 2.46
N GLU A 49 0.90 6.77 1.20
CA GLU A 49 1.80 7.83 0.77
C GLU A 49 1.11 8.79 -0.21
N ILE A 50 1.34 10.09 0.01
CA ILE A 50 0.89 11.16 -0.87
C ILE A 50 2.03 11.51 -1.83
N LEU A 51 1.84 11.22 -3.12
CA LEU A 51 2.82 11.45 -4.17
C LEU A 51 2.33 12.47 -5.19
N GLN A 52 3.26 13.07 -5.92
CA GLN A 52 2.92 13.83 -7.12
C GLN A 52 2.33 12.90 -8.17
N ARG A 53 1.27 13.39 -8.84
CA ARG A 53 0.62 12.63 -9.91
C ARG A 53 1.58 12.38 -11.06
N VAL A 54 1.69 11.12 -11.48
CA VAL A 54 2.50 10.75 -12.63
C VAL A 54 1.86 11.25 -13.93
N GLU A 55 2.69 11.63 -14.89
CA GLU A 55 2.26 12.08 -16.23
C GLU A 55 1.83 10.89 -17.11
N SER A 56 0.80 10.18 -16.69
CA SER A 56 0.13 9.13 -17.47
C SER A 56 -1.36 9.41 -17.60
N ASN A 57 -1.88 9.24 -18.81
CA ASN A 57 -3.32 9.31 -19.10
C ASN A 57 -4.04 7.98 -18.84
N ASP A 58 -3.29 6.89 -18.75
CA ASP A 58 -3.83 5.57 -18.43
C ASP A 58 -3.57 5.24 -16.95
N ASN A 59 -4.63 4.87 -16.22
CA ASN A 59 -4.49 4.61 -14.78
C ASN A 59 -3.81 3.28 -14.48
N HIS A 60 -3.86 2.30 -15.37
CA HIS A 60 -3.14 1.03 -15.24
C HIS A 60 -1.64 1.26 -15.45
N ASP A 61 -1.26 2.11 -16.39
CA ASP A 61 0.14 2.49 -16.57
C ASP A 61 0.65 3.36 -15.41
N ALA A 62 -0.21 4.22 -14.84
CA ALA A 62 0.14 5.01 -13.66
C ALA A 62 0.46 4.12 -12.44
N VAL A 63 -0.34 3.10 -12.13
CA VAL A 63 -0.06 2.21 -10.99
C VAL A 63 1.17 1.33 -11.24
N LYS A 64 1.41 0.89 -12.49
CA LYS A 64 2.63 0.17 -12.86
C LYS A 64 3.87 1.05 -12.67
N PHE A 65 3.81 2.32 -13.05
CA PHE A 65 4.91 3.26 -12.84
C PHE A 65 5.26 3.40 -11.35
N HIS A 66 4.27 3.54 -10.47
CA HIS A 66 4.50 3.59 -9.02
C HIS A 66 5.08 2.27 -8.49
N PHE A 67 4.59 1.13 -8.99
CA PHE A 67 5.14 -0.18 -8.65
C PHE A 67 6.61 -0.36 -9.08
N ASP A 68 6.95 0.08 -10.29
CA ASP A 68 8.32 0.05 -10.82
C ASP A 68 9.25 1.01 -10.05
N SER A 69 8.74 2.19 -9.69
CA SER A 69 9.48 3.15 -8.86
C SER A 69 9.76 2.59 -7.47
N LEU A 70 8.79 1.90 -6.85
CA LEU A 70 8.98 1.20 -5.59
C LEU A 70 10.03 0.08 -5.72
N ALA A 71 9.99 -0.70 -6.81
CA ALA A 71 10.99 -1.74 -7.07
C ALA A 71 12.41 -1.14 -7.17
N HIS A 72 12.54 -0.02 -7.88
CA HIS A 72 13.81 0.69 -8.02
C HIS A 72 14.32 1.20 -6.68
N ASN A 73 13.46 1.85 -5.87
CA ASN A 73 13.82 2.37 -4.55
C ASN A 73 14.24 1.27 -3.57
N ASN A 74 13.73 0.05 -3.76
CA ASN A 74 14.08 -1.12 -2.97
C ASN A 74 15.29 -1.90 -3.53
N ASP A 75 15.97 -1.39 -4.58
CA ASP A 75 17.04 -2.11 -5.28
C ASP A 75 16.62 -3.53 -5.70
N ALA A 76 15.36 -3.71 -6.10
CA ALA A 76 14.83 -5.01 -6.44
C ALA A 76 15.55 -5.59 -7.67
N VAL A 77 16.03 -6.83 -7.54
CA VAL A 77 16.71 -7.55 -8.63
C VAL A 77 15.72 -8.24 -9.58
N PHE A 78 14.45 -8.30 -9.19
CA PHE A 78 13.35 -8.83 -9.97
C PHE A 78 12.06 -8.11 -9.57
N SER A 79 11.21 -7.81 -10.56
CA SER A 79 9.90 -7.22 -10.37
C SER A 79 8.95 -7.76 -11.44
N GLU A 80 7.76 -8.20 -11.04
CA GLU A 80 6.73 -8.70 -11.95
C GLU A 80 5.34 -8.27 -11.49
N VAL A 81 4.59 -7.67 -12.41
CA VAL A 81 3.17 -7.36 -12.23
C VAL A 81 2.35 -8.62 -12.52
N VAL A 82 1.56 -9.07 -11.55
CA VAL A 82 0.71 -10.25 -11.69
C VAL A 82 -0.71 -9.87 -12.14
N SER A 83 -1.27 -8.79 -11.61
CA SER A 83 -2.57 -8.31 -12.05
C SER A 83 -2.76 -6.83 -11.78
N VAL A 84 -3.59 -6.19 -12.60
CA VAL A 84 -4.07 -4.82 -12.40
C VAL A 84 -5.58 -4.82 -12.60
N ASN A 85 -6.31 -4.22 -11.66
CA ASN A 85 -7.76 -4.15 -11.67
C ASN A 85 -8.25 -2.75 -11.28
N THR A 86 -9.42 -2.38 -11.77
CA THR A 86 -10.11 -1.16 -11.32
C THR A 86 -11.17 -1.55 -10.30
N VAL A 87 -11.17 -0.87 -9.16
CA VAL A 87 -12.20 -0.97 -8.12
C VAL A 87 -13.00 0.34 -8.14
N PRO A 88 -14.21 0.35 -8.72
CA PRO A 88 -15.05 1.54 -8.78
C PRO A 88 -15.38 2.05 -7.37
N ASN A 89 -15.40 3.37 -7.19
CA ASN A 89 -16.05 3.96 -6.02
C ASN A 89 -17.57 4.02 -6.24
N ASP A 90 -18.31 3.15 -5.56
CA ASP A 90 -19.77 3.03 -5.62
C ASP A 90 -20.47 3.68 -4.41
N ARG A 91 -19.74 4.38 -3.54
CA ARG A 91 -20.26 4.96 -2.29
C ARG A 91 -20.86 6.35 -2.47
N GLY A 92 -20.64 7.00 -3.61
CA GLY A 92 -21.14 8.35 -3.90
C GLY A 92 -20.38 9.48 -3.21
N ASP A 93 -19.22 9.20 -2.60
CA ASP A 93 -18.28 10.22 -2.13
C ASP A 93 -17.32 10.69 -3.25
N ALA A 94 -16.51 11.71 -2.98
CA ALA A 94 -15.60 12.30 -3.97
C ALA A 94 -14.27 11.54 -4.13
N THR A 95 -14.06 10.43 -3.40
CA THR A 95 -12.83 9.64 -3.51
C THR A 95 -12.76 9.03 -4.92
N PRO A 96 -11.61 9.10 -5.62
CA PRO A 96 -11.46 8.44 -6.90
C PRO A 96 -11.66 6.92 -6.80
N SER A 97 -12.04 6.28 -7.91
CA SER A 97 -11.95 4.82 -8.03
C SER A 97 -10.50 4.37 -7.82
N ALA A 98 -10.30 3.27 -7.09
CA ALA A 98 -8.97 2.74 -6.85
C ALA A 98 -8.49 1.90 -8.04
N ILE A 99 -7.23 2.04 -8.42
CA ILE A 99 -6.57 1.07 -9.31
C ILE A 99 -5.68 0.19 -8.45
N THR A 100 -6.03 -1.10 -8.39
CA THR A 100 -5.30 -2.05 -7.57
C THR A 100 -4.34 -2.87 -8.42
N LEU A 101 -3.13 -3.10 -7.92
CA LEU A 101 -2.10 -3.93 -8.54
C LEU A 101 -1.62 -4.97 -7.54
N SER A 102 -1.40 -6.20 -8.01
CA SER A 102 -0.65 -7.23 -7.27
C SER A 102 0.62 -7.55 -8.05
N GLY A 103 1.77 -7.52 -7.38
CA GLY A 103 3.08 -7.80 -7.95
C GLY A 103 3.98 -8.61 -7.03
N VAL A 104 5.07 -9.14 -7.56
CA VAL A 104 6.19 -9.71 -6.79
C VAL A 104 7.41 -8.83 -7.01
N GLN A 105 8.18 -8.60 -5.95
CA GLN A 105 9.54 -8.07 -6.03
C GLN A 105 10.50 -9.01 -5.30
N ARG A 106 11.74 -9.13 -5.79
CA ARG A 106 12.83 -9.78 -5.05
C ARG A 106 13.85 -8.73 -4.63
N VAL A 107 13.99 -8.55 -3.33
CA VAL A 107 14.76 -7.46 -2.74
C VAL A 107 15.97 -8.04 -2.00
N PRO A 108 17.20 -7.63 -2.36
CA PRO A 108 18.39 -8.05 -1.63
C PRO A 108 18.38 -7.40 -0.23
N LYS A 109 18.75 -8.18 0.80
CA LYS A 109 19.02 -7.62 2.14
C LYS A 109 20.52 -7.51 2.35
N PHE A 110 20.93 -6.43 3.02
CA PHE A 110 22.30 -6.26 3.49
C PHE A 110 22.69 -7.50 4.31
N ASN A 111 23.78 -8.17 3.91
CA ASN A 111 24.32 -9.40 4.49
C ASN A 111 23.61 -10.73 4.16
N LYS A 112 22.79 -10.81 3.10
CA LYS A 112 22.20 -12.09 2.64
C LYS A 112 22.54 -12.42 1.19
N THR A 113 22.74 -13.71 0.91
CA THR A 113 23.05 -14.21 -0.44
C THR A 113 21.81 -14.48 -1.27
N THR A 114 20.65 -14.71 -0.63
CA THR A 114 19.37 -14.93 -1.30
C THR A 114 18.47 -13.71 -1.06
N PRO A 115 17.93 -13.08 -2.12
CA PRO A 115 16.93 -12.03 -1.98
C PRO A 115 15.67 -12.53 -1.27
N ASP A 116 15.04 -11.66 -0.48
CA ASP A 116 13.70 -11.91 0.04
C ASP A 116 12.69 -11.71 -1.10
N GLU A 117 11.64 -12.53 -1.15
CA GLU A 117 10.53 -12.36 -2.07
C GLU A 117 9.37 -11.68 -1.35
N VAL A 118 8.94 -10.54 -1.88
CA VAL A 118 7.87 -9.72 -1.31
C VAL A 118 6.72 -9.66 -2.30
N ARG A 119 5.54 -10.10 -1.84
CA ARG A 119 4.28 -9.80 -2.53
C ARG A 119 3.90 -8.36 -2.19
N VAL A 120 3.73 -7.55 -3.21
CA VAL A 120 3.29 -6.17 -3.07
C VAL A 120 1.86 -6.07 -3.58
N LEU A 121 0.95 -5.59 -2.74
CA LEU A 121 -0.39 -5.19 -3.14
C LEU A 121 -0.46 -3.68 -3.06
N MET A 122 -0.86 -3.02 -4.16
CA MET A 122 -0.85 -1.58 -4.28
C MET A 122 -2.23 -1.08 -4.69
N ALA A 123 -2.73 -0.01 -4.07
CA ALA A 123 -3.92 0.70 -4.52
C ALA A 123 -3.56 2.17 -4.81
N LEU A 124 -3.95 2.65 -5.98
CA LEU A 124 -3.73 4.01 -6.45
C LEU A 124 -5.06 4.76 -6.53
N TYR A 125 -5.13 5.94 -5.91
CA TYR A 125 -6.23 6.89 -6.04
C TYR A 125 -5.70 8.18 -6.66
N ARG A 126 -6.17 8.48 -7.88
CA ARG A 126 -5.69 9.65 -8.63
C ARG A 126 -6.57 10.86 -8.37
N VAL A 127 -6.09 11.80 -7.56
CA VAL A 127 -6.77 13.06 -7.25
C VAL A 127 -6.34 14.10 -8.30
N ILE A 128 -6.91 13.96 -9.50
CA ILE A 128 -6.45 14.67 -10.71
C ILE A 128 -6.44 16.19 -10.52
N ASP A 129 -7.50 16.75 -9.95
CA ASP A 129 -7.65 18.21 -9.77
C ASP A 129 -6.63 18.81 -8.77
N LYS A 130 -5.96 17.95 -7.99
CA LYS A 130 -4.90 18.33 -7.05
C LYS A 130 -3.50 17.98 -7.56
N GLY A 131 -3.39 17.29 -8.69
CA GLY A 131 -2.10 16.80 -9.18
C GLY A 131 -1.45 15.79 -8.22
N ILE A 132 -2.26 15.02 -7.48
CA ILE A 132 -1.80 14.04 -6.48
C ILE A 132 -2.19 12.61 -6.87
N ASP A 133 -1.28 11.69 -6.59
CA ASP A 133 -1.54 10.25 -6.54
C ASP A 133 -1.40 9.79 -5.08
N LEU A 134 -2.49 9.32 -4.49
CA LEU A 134 -2.46 8.67 -3.16
C LEU A 134 -2.23 7.18 -3.37
N VAL A 135 -1.14 6.65 -2.81
CA VAL A 135 -0.70 5.27 -3.00
C VAL A 135 -0.74 4.52 -1.68
N VAL A 136 -1.43 3.39 -1.65
CA VAL A 136 -1.43 2.44 -0.54
C VAL A 136 -0.64 1.22 -0.96
N THR A 137 0.33 0.81 -0.16
CA THR A 137 1.18 -0.38 -0.41
C THR A 137 1.12 -1.32 0.77
N PHE A 138 0.72 -2.57 0.54
CA PHE A 138 0.92 -3.66 1.49
C PHE A 138 2.14 -4.46 1.04
N ASN A 139 3.18 -4.48 1.87
CA ASN A 139 4.35 -5.32 1.67
C ASN A 139 4.19 -6.60 2.48
N ILE A 140 4.14 -7.73 1.79
CA ILE A 140 3.92 -9.05 2.39
C ILE A 140 5.13 -9.92 2.06
N PRO A 141 6.11 -10.06 2.96
CA PRO A 141 7.26 -10.93 2.74
C PRO A 141 6.79 -12.38 2.69
N VAL A 142 6.90 -13.06 1.54
CA VAL A 142 6.41 -14.43 1.34
C VAL A 142 7.53 -15.46 1.35
N VAL A 143 8.76 -15.04 1.04
CA VAL A 143 9.98 -15.83 1.22
C VAL A 143 11.01 -14.96 1.92
N THR A 144 11.44 -15.39 3.11
CA THR A 144 12.49 -14.71 3.88
C THR A 144 13.38 -15.75 4.54
N GLN A 145 14.62 -15.37 4.88
CA GLN A 145 15.53 -16.25 5.62
C GLN A 145 15.31 -16.24 7.16
N ASP A 146 14.55 -15.29 7.71
CA ASP A 146 14.50 -15.04 9.17
C ASP A 146 13.12 -15.35 9.79
N ASP A 147 12.47 -16.45 9.42
CA ASP A 147 11.12 -16.85 9.90
C ASP A 147 9.99 -15.80 9.72
N GLY A 148 10.27 -14.68 9.03
CA GLY A 148 9.31 -13.59 8.78
C GLY A 148 8.42 -13.82 7.55
N ALA A 149 8.46 -15.01 6.95
CA ALA A 149 7.71 -15.35 5.76
C ALA A 149 6.22 -15.57 6.08
N VAL A 150 5.35 -14.87 5.36
CA VAL A 150 3.89 -14.95 5.44
C VAL A 150 3.40 -15.94 4.40
N GLN A 151 2.69 -16.99 4.84
CA GLN A 151 2.23 -18.07 3.98
C GLN A 151 0.81 -18.54 4.35
N GLY A 152 0.20 -19.33 3.46
CA GLY A 152 -1.09 -19.97 3.68
C GLY A 152 -2.20 -18.98 4.08
N GLU A 153 -2.90 -19.29 5.16
CA GLU A 153 -4.04 -18.50 5.64
C GLU A 153 -3.68 -17.03 5.92
N GLN A 154 -2.48 -16.76 6.44
CA GLN A 154 -2.07 -15.39 6.76
C GLN A 154 -1.91 -14.52 5.51
N LEU A 155 -1.43 -15.12 4.41
CA LEU A 155 -1.33 -14.44 3.11
C LEU A 155 -2.73 -14.17 2.52
N GLU A 156 -3.67 -15.10 2.65
CA GLU A 156 -5.05 -14.90 2.22
C GLU A 156 -5.75 -13.82 3.05
N GLN A 157 -5.56 -13.82 4.37
CA GLN A 157 -6.07 -12.78 5.26
C GLN A 157 -5.49 -11.41 4.90
N ALA A 158 -4.20 -11.31 4.60
CA ALA A 158 -3.57 -10.06 4.17
C ALA A 158 -4.17 -9.53 2.86
N GLN A 159 -4.46 -10.40 1.88
CA GLN A 159 -5.13 -10.03 0.63
C GLN A 159 -6.57 -9.54 0.87
N GLN A 160 -7.33 -10.23 1.74
CA GLN A 160 -8.68 -9.79 2.11
C GLN A 160 -8.65 -8.43 2.82
N GLN A 161 -7.67 -8.21 3.69
CA GLN A 161 -7.47 -6.94 4.38
C GLN A 161 -7.09 -5.82 3.42
N PHE A 162 -6.19 -6.07 2.47
CA PHE A 162 -5.88 -5.11 1.39
C PHE A 162 -7.14 -4.74 0.59
N ASN A 163 -7.93 -5.74 0.17
CA ASN A 163 -9.15 -5.49 -0.59
C ASN A 163 -10.17 -4.65 0.19
N ARG A 164 -10.31 -4.92 1.51
CA ARG A 164 -11.19 -4.16 2.39
C ARG A 164 -10.68 -2.74 2.61
N PHE A 165 -9.39 -2.57 2.88
CA PHE A 165 -8.75 -1.27 3.03
C PHE A 165 -8.95 -0.44 1.76
N ALA A 166 -8.61 -0.99 0.60
CA ALA A 166 -8.73 -0.30 -0.68
C ALA A 166 -10.19 0.09 -1.02
N ARG A 167 -11.15 -0.78 -0.71
CA ARG A 167 -12.58 -0.51 -0.95
C ARG A 167 -13.21 0.45 0.06
N SER A 168 -12.62 0.61 1.23
CA SER A 168 -13.19 1.45 2.30
C SER A 168 -12.48 2.79 2.45
N LEU A 169 -11.28 2.94 1.87
CA LEU A 169 -10.54 4.19 1.91
C LEU A 169 -11.40 5.33 1.37
N ARG A 170 -11.48 6.39 2.16
CA ARG A 170 -12.25 7.60 1.87
C ARG A 170 -11.41 8.82 2.20
N ILE A 171 -11.38 9.75 1.26
CA ILE A 171 -10.79 11.08 1.48
C ILE A 171 -11.92 11.95 2.07
N GLU A 172 -11.79 12.28 3.35
CA GLU A 172 -12.76 13.09 4.09
C GLU A 172 -12.49 14.58 3.91
N ASP A 173 -11.22 14.97 3.82
CA ASP A 173 -10.81 16.36 3.64
C ASP A 173 -9.75 16.52 2.54
N PHE A 174 -10.18 17.09 1.40
CA PHE A 174 -9.31 17.38 0.26
C PHE A 174 -8.42 18.61 0.46
N SER A 175 -8.58 19.37 1.56
CA SER A 175 -7.65 20.43 1.93
C SER A 175 -6.27 19.90 2.31
N LEU A 176 -6.17 18.60 2.62
CA LEU A 176 -4.91 17.87 2.79
C LEU A 176 -3.94 18.06 1.61
N PHE A 177 -4.47 18.28 0.41
CA PHE A 177 -3.69 18.41 -0.84
C PHE A 177 -3.56 19.86 -1.33
N ALA A 178 -3.81 20.86 -0.47
CA ALA A 178 -3.79 22.27 -0.84
C ALA A 178 -2.40 22.90 -0.83
#